data_AF-A0A3B9EKI0-F1
#
_entry.id   AF-A0A3B9EKI0-F1
#
_cell.length_a   1.000
_cell.length_b   1.000
_cell.length_c   1.000
_cell.angle_alpha   90.00
_cell.angle_beta   90.00
_cell.angle_gamma   90.00
#
_symmetry.space_group_name_H-M   'P 1'
#
loop_
_entity.id
_entity.type
_entity.pdbx_description
1 polymer ?
#
loop_
_entity_poly.entity_id
_entity_poly.type
_entity_poly.pdbx_seq_one_letter_code
_entity_poly.pdbx_strand_id
1 'polypeptide(L)' 'QLHENVCRLANAMKARGIKKGDVVTIYMPMVLEAAYAMLACTRIGAIHSIV' A
#
# COMPACT_ATOMS: atom_id res chain seq x y z
N GLN A 1 2.44 -14.58 -6.87
CA GLN A 1 1.28 -13.74 -7.22
C GLN A 1 1.07 -12.62 -6.19
N LEU A 2 0.68 -12.90 -4.93
CA LEU A 2 0.46 -11.83 -3.92
C LEU A 2 1.71 -10.96 -3.64
N HIS A 3 2.86 -11.61 -3.36
CA HIS A 3 4.12 -10.90 -3.08
C HIS A 3 4.55 -9.95 -4.22
N GLU A 4 4.33 -10.37 -5.46
CA GLU A 4 4.72 -9.63 -6.65
C GLU A 4 3.88 -8.36 -6.81
N ASN A 5 2.56 -8.47 -6.59
CA ASN A 5 1.64 -7.32 -6.58
C ASN A 5 1.97 -6.33 -5.46
N VAL A 6 2.26 -6.83 -4.25
CA VAL A 6 2.73 -6.00 -3.12
C VAL A 6 4.00 -5.24 -3.49
N CYS A 7 5.00 -5.92 -4.05
CA CYS A 7 6.26 -5.30 -4.44
C CYS A 7 6.08 -4.25 -5.54
N ARG A 8 5.26 -4.55 -6.56
CA ARG A 8 4.97 -3.60 -7.65
C ARG A 8 4.29 -2.35 -7.12
N LEU A 9 3.27 -2.49 -6.28
CA LEU A 9 2.55 -1.35 -5.70
C LEU A 9 3.43 -0.54 -4.75
N ALA A 10 4.20 -1.20 -3.86
CA ALA A 10 5.11 -0.53 -2.94
C ALA A 10 6.17 0.30 -3.69
N ASN A 11 6.70 -0.21 -4.81
CA ASN A 11 7.65 0.53 -5.64
C ASN A 11 6.99 1.72 -6.33
N ALA A 12 5.75 1.57 -6.83
CA ALA A 12 4.99 2.68 -7.40
C ALA A 12 4.71 3.79 -6.36
N MET A 13 4.40 3.40 -5.12
CA MET A 13 4.20 4.33 -4.01
C MET A 13 5.48 5.10 -3.66
N LYS A 14 6.63 4.42 -3.59
CA LYS A 14 7.94 5.06 -3.40
C LYS A 14 8.29 6.03 -4.54
N ALA A 15 8.00 5.64 -5.80
CA ALA A 15 8.23 6.50 -6.96
C ALA A 15 7.36 7.77 -6.94
N ARG A 16 6.20 7.72 -6.29
CA ARG A 16 5.36 8.89 -6.01
C ARG A 16 5.77 9.69 -4.78
N GLY A 17 6.89 9.35 -4.16
CA GLY A 17 7.46 10.11 -3.05
C GLY A 17 6.93 9.73 -1.67
N ILE A 18 6.16 8.64 -1.55
CA ILE A 18 5.66 8.17 -0.25
C ILE A 18 6.84 7.66 0.59
N LYS A 19 6.94 8.18 1.80
CA LYS A 19 8.01 7.91 2.77
C LYS A 19 7.45 7.21 4.00
N LYS A 20 8.37 6.69 4.82
CA LYS A 20 8.04 6.14 6.12
C LYS A 20 7.37 7.22 6.98
N GLY A 21 6.24 6.88 7.58
CA GLY A 21 5.42 7.78 8.41
C GLY A 21 4.33 8.52 7.65
N ASP A 22 4.32 8.49 6.32
CA ASP A 22 3.23 9.08 5.54
C ASP A 22 1.92 8.30 5.74
N VAL A 23 0.81 9.02 5.74
CA VAL A 23 -0.54 8.43 5.85
C VAL A 23 -1.12 8.21 4.46
N VAL A 24 -1.52 6.98 4.17
CA VAL A 24 -2.16 6.58 2.92
C VAL A 24 -3.58 6.15 3.21
N THR A 25 -4.55 6.89 2.69
CA THR A 25 -5.95 6.50 2.77
C THR A 25 -6.30 5.48 1.69
N ILE A 26 -6.89 4.37 2.09
CA ILE A 26 -7.36 3.30 1.22
C ILE A 26 -8.89 3.37 1.19
N TYR A 27 -9.45 3.84 0.07
CA TYR A 27 -10.88 3.98 -0.15
C TYR A 27 -11.36 2.88 -1.10
N MET A 28 -11.44 1.65 -0.60
CA MET A 28 -11.77 0.47 -1.39
C MET A 28 -12.66 -0.50 -0.57
N PRO A 29 -13.62 -1.21 -1.20
CA PRO A 29 -14.38 -2.26 -0.53
C PRO A 29 -13.50 -3.48 -0.21
N MET A 30 -14.08 -4.50 0.44
CA MET A 30 -13.37 -5.75 0.75
C MET A 30 -13.11 -6.60 -0.51
N VAL A 31 -12.05 -6.25 -1.23
CA VAL A 31 -11.50 -6.98 -2.38
C VAL A 31 -10.00 -7.28 -2.18
N LEU A 32 -9.43 -8.17 -2.99
CA LEU A 32 -8.04 -8.63 -2.85
C LEU A 32 -7.02 -7.48 -3.01
N GLU A 33 -7.37 -6.47 -3.80
CA GLU A 33 -6.59 -5.25 -4.03
C GLU A 33 -6.40 -4.44 -2.76
N ALA A 34 -7.41 -4.39 -1.89
CA ALA A 34 -7.29 -3.73 -0.60
C ALA A 34 -6.26 -4.47 0.29
N ALA A 35 -6.23 -5.80 0.24
CA ALA A 35 -5.31 -6.60 1.03
C ALA A 35 -3.84 -6.34 0.64
N TYR A 36 -3.50 -6.40 -0.65
CA TYR A 36 -2.12 -6.12 -1.05
C TYR A 36 -1.76 -4.64 -0.99
N ALA A 37 -2.73 -3.71 -1.05
CA ALA A 37 -2.50 -2.29 -0.78
C ALA A 37 -2.11 -2.02 0.68
N MET A 38 -2.78 -2.64 1.65
CA MET A 38 -2.41 -2.56 3.06
C MET A 38 -1.00 -3.11 3.32
N LEU A 39 -0.68 -4.25 2.71
CA LEU A 39 0.65 -4.86 2.81
C LEU A 39 1.73 -4.00 2.14
N ALA A 40 1.42 -3.35 1.01
CA ALA A 40 2.35 -2.44 0.33
C ALA A 40 2.64 -1.20 1.19
N CYS A 41 1.63 -0.61 1.83
CA CYS A 41 1.81 0.50 2.78
C CYS A 41 2.74 0.08 3.92
N THR A 42 2.47 -1.07 4.53
CA THR A 42 3.29 -1.60 5.64
C THR A 42 4.73 -1.88 5.20
N ARG A 43 4.95 -2.42 3.98
CA ARG A 43 6.29 -2.71 3.43
C ARG A 43 7.18 -1.47 3.32
N ILE A 44 6.60 -0.30 3.03
CA ILE A 44 7.34 0.95 2.89
C ILE A 44 7.37 1.77 4.19
N GLY A 45 6.70 1.30 5.24
CA GLY A 45 6.58 1.98 6.52
C GLY A 45 5.59 3.15 6.51
N ALA A 46 4.64 3.16 5.57
CA ALA A 46 3.52 4.09 5.54
C ALA A 46 2.37 3.58 6.42
N ILE A 47 1.62 4.50 7.02
CA ILE A 47 0.45 4.23 7.85
C ILE A 47 -0.77 4.15 6.93
N HIS A 48 -1.48 3.04 6.93
CA HIS A 48 -2.70 2.88 6.13
C HIS A 48 -3.92 3.29 6.95
N SER A 49 -4.79 4.12 6.36
CA SER A 49 -6.08 4.53 6.92
C SER A 49 -7.18 3.98 6.00
N ILE A 50 -7.96 3.02 6.49
CA ILE A 50 -9.01 2.37 5.69
C ILE A 50 -10.32 3.09 5.92
N VAL A 51 -11.03 3.41 4.84
CA VAL A 51 -12.36 4.03 4.82
C VAL A 51 -13.25 3.21 3.89
#